data_AF-A0A3M1L4P5-F1
#
_entry.id   AF-A0A3M1L4P5-F1
#
_cell.length_a   1.000
_cell.length_b   1.000
_cell.length_c   1.000
_cell.angle_alpha   90.00
_cell.angle_beta   90.00
_cell.angle_gamma   90.00
#
_symmetry.space_group_name_H-M   'P 1'
#
loop_
_entity.id
_entity.type
_entity.pdbx_description
1 polymer ?
#
loop_
_entity_poly.entity_id
_entity_poly.type
_entity_poly.pdbx_seq_one_letter_code
_entity_poly.pdbx_strand_id
1 'polypeptide(L)'
;MSTATLAGASLSPAQRAYQRDLLSPWKLNLYFLKNLPSALWWGLRVRAISAEQAEVTIPFNWRTQNPFRSIYFAALAGAGELATGVLANLHRLDQP
;
A
#
# COMPACT_ATOMS: atom_id res chain seq x y z
N MET A 1 10.55 -28.25 11.93
CA MET A 1 9.22 -28.48 11.31
C MET A 1 8.18 -27.84 12.21
N SER A 2 7.75 -26.61 11.92
CA SER A 2 6.63 -25.97 12.60
C SER A 2 5.52 -25.75 11.58
N THR A 3 4.38 -26.32 11.91
CA THR A 3 3.12 -26.45 11.20
C THR A 3 2.64 -25.21 10.47
N ALA A 4 2.50 -25.34 9.16
CA ALA A 4 1.62 -24.52 8.33
C ALA A 4 0.17 -24.72 8.80
N THR A 5 -0.47 -23.65 9.27
CA THR A 5 -1.92 -23.60 9.50
C THR A 5 -2.49 -22.64 8.46
N LEU A 6 -3.06 -23.19 7.39
CA LEU A 6 -3.81 -22.49 6.35
C LEU A 6 -5.21 -22.12 6.89
N ALA A 7 -5.25 -21.14 7.78
CA ALA A 7 -6.45 -20.38 8.13
C ALA A 7 -6.09 -18.91 7.87
N GLY A 8 -6.90 -18.18 7.09
CA GLY A 8 -6.64 -16.77 6.74
C GLY A 8 -6.18 -16.01 7.98
N ALA A 9 -4.92 -15.57 7.97
CA ALA A 9 -4.20 -15.33 9.22
C ALA A 9 -4.81 -14.11 9.92
N SER A 10 -5.26 -14.30 11.16
CA SER A 10 -5.80 -13.20 11.96
C SER A 10 -4.68 -12.22 12.29
N LEU A 11 -4.82 -10.96 11.85
CA LEU A 11 -3.84 -9.91 12.12
C LEU A 11 -3.65 -9.67 13.62
N SER A 12 -2.41 -9.44 14.06
CA SER A 12 -2.09 -9.01 15.42
C SER A 12 -2.68 -7.62 15.74
N PRO A 13 -2.77 -7.20 17.01
CA PRO A 13 -3.24 -5.85 17.34
C PRO A 13 -2.46 -4.73 16.66
N ALA A 14 -1.13 -4.88 16.54
CA ALA A 14 -0.26 -3.90 15.87
C ALA A 14 -0.53 -3.87 14.36
N GLN A 15 -0.64 -5.04 13.73
CA GLN A 15 -1.00 -5.17 12.31
C GLN A 15 -2.38 -4.58 12.00
N ARG A 16 -3.38 -4.81 12.86
CA ARG A 16 -4.72 -4.21 12.72
C ARG A 16 -4.69 -2.68 12.82
N ALA A 17 -3.91 -2.14 13.76
CA ALA A 17 -3.74 -0.69 13.88
C ALA A 17 -3.09 -0.11 12.61
N TYR A 18 -2.05 -0.76 12.09
CA TYR A 18 -1.39 -0.37 10.85
C TYR A 18 -2.33 -0.45 9.63
N GLN A 19 -3.07 -1.56 9.48
CA GLN A 19 -4.09 -1.71 8.44
C GLN A 19 -5.11 -0.56 8.50
N ARG A 20 -5.65 -0.26 9.69
CA ARG A 20 -6.62 0.84 9.87
C ARG A 20 -6.05 2.19 9.44
N ASP A 21 -4.77 2.42 9.70
CA ASP A 21 -4.11 3.68 9.34
C ASP A 21 -3.87 3.78 7.83
N LEU A 22 -3.47 2.69 7.16
CA LEU A 22 -3.35 2.64 5.70
C LEU A 22 -4.68 2.82 4.98
N LEU A 23 -5.75 2.21 5.51
CA LEU A 23 -7.10 2.30 4.93
C LEU A 23 -7.80 3.63 5.25
N SER A 24 -7.21 4.47 6.08
CA SER A 24 -7.71 5.82 6.38
C SER A 24 -7.13 6.82 5.35
N PRO A 25 -7.95 7.35 4.42
CA PRO A 25 -7.44 8.23 3.37
C PRO A 25 -6.80 9.50 3.93
N TRP A 26 -7.34 10.03 5.02
CA TRP A 26 -6.81 11.25 5.64
C TRP A 26 -5.44 11.00 6.29
N LYS A 27 -5.27 9.88 7.03
CA LYS A 27 -3.98 9.53 7.64
C LYS A 27 -2.92 9.27 6.58
N LEU A 28 -3.28 8.47 5.58
CA LEU A 28 -2.35 8.11 4.51
C LEU A 28 -1.95 9.34 3.68
N ASN A 29 -2.90 10.22 3.37
CA ASN A 29 -2.58 11.46 2.63
C ASN A 29 -1.67 12.40 3.43
N LEU A 30 -1.88 12.54 4.75
CA LEU A 30 -0.99 13.32 5.62
C LEU A 30 0.42 12.70 5.67
N TYR A 31 0.51 11.37 5.75
CA TYR A 31 1.77 10.66 5.68
C TYR A 31 2.50 10.90 4.36
N PHE A 32 1.80 10.79 3.22
CA PHE A 32 2.38 11.07 1.91
C PHE A 32 2.80 12.52 1.77
N LEU A 33 1.97 13.48 2.19
CA LEU A 33 2.34 14.89 2.15
C LEU A 33 3.67 15.17 2.88
N LYS A 34 3.89 14.50 4.02
CA LYS A 34 5.09 14.68 4.84
C LYS A 34 6.30 13.91 4.30
N ASN A 35 6.14 12.66 3.87
CA ASN A 35 7.26 11.75 3.65
C ASN A 35 7.44 11.32 2.18
N LEU A 36 6.38 11.35 1.37
CA LEU A 36 6.42 10.95 -0.03
C LEU A 36 5.43 11.77 -0.88
N PRO A 37 5.71 13.07 -1.11
CA PRO A 37 4.75 13.96 -1.76
C PRO A 37 4.34 13.51 -3.17
N SER A 38 5.23 12.78 -3.87
CA SER A 38 4.93 12.18 -5.18
C SER A 38 3.79 11.16 -5.13
N ALA A 39 3.69 10.35 -4.06
CA ALA A 39 2.59 9.40 -3.90
C ALA A 39 1.24 10.10 -3.76
N LEU A 40 1.20 11.24 -3.04
CA LEU A 40 0.02 12.10 -2.97
C LEU A 40 -0.29 12.75 -4.33
N TRP A 41 0.74 13.27 -5.00
CA TRP A 41 0.60 13.90 -6.32
C TRP A 41 0.07 12.93 -7.39
N TRP A 42 0.52 11.68 -7.39
CA TRP A 42 -0.02 10.64 -8.26
C TRP A 42 -1.39 10.11 -7.79
N GLY A 43 -1.77 10.38 -6.54
CA GLY A 43 -3.04 9.95 -5.98
C GLY A 43 -3.09 8.46 -5.68
N LEU A 44 -1.97 7.88 -5.24
CA LEU A 44 -1.89 6.48 -4.82
C LEU A 44 -2.80 6.24 -3.61
N ARG A 45 -3.46 5.08 -3.56
CA ARG A 45 -4.32 4.68 -2.43
C ARG A 45 -4.19 3.20 -2.16
N VAL A 46 -4.09 2.82 -0.88
CA VAL A 46 -4.28 1.44 -0.45
C VAL A 46 -5.79 1.15 -0.42
N ARG A 47 -6.25 0.27 -1.30
CA ARG A 47 -7.67 -0.12 -1.41
C ARG A 47 -8.02 -1.23 -0.44
N ALA A 48 -7.12 -2.20 -0.31
CA ALA A 48 -7.28 -3.35 0.58
C ALA A 48 -5.90 -3.83 1.03
N ILE A 49 -5.86 -4.43 2.21
CA ILE A 49 -4.68 -5.13 2.73
C ILE A 49 -5.15 -6.25 3.64
N SER A 50 -4.62 -7.46 3.45
CA SER A 50 -4.79 -8.63 4.31
C SER A 50 -3.40 -9.20 4.67
N ALA A 51 -3.36 -10.33 5.36
CA ALA A 51 -2.09 -11.02 5.62
C ALA A 51 -1.44 -11.57 4.34
N GLU A 52 -2.23 -11.82 3.29
CA GLU A 52 -1.78 -12.49 2.07
C GLU A 52 -1.53 -11.52 0.92
N GLN A 53 -2.24 -10.39 0.87
CA GLN A 53 -2.16 -9.46 -0.26
C GLN A 53 -2.38 -8.00 0.14
N ALA A 54 -1.88 -7.09 -0.70
CA ALA A 54 -2.19 -5.67 -0.65
C ALA A 54 -2.58 -5.16 -2.04
N GLU A 55 -3.65 -4.38 -2.11
CA GLU A 55 -4.14 -3.76 -3.34
C GLU A 55 -3.91 -2.25 -3.27
N VAL A 56 -3.16 -1.72 -4.23
CA VAL A 56 -2.97 -0.29 -4.42
C VAL A 56 -3.62 0.14 -5.73
N THR A 57 -4.26 1.30 -5.70
CA THR A 57 -4.85 1.93 -6.89
C THR A 57 -4.12 3.21 -7.24
N ILE A 58 -4.05 3.48 -8.54
CA ILE A 58 -3.54 4.71 -9.11
C ILE A 58 -4.56 5.22 -10.14
N PRO A 59 -4.98 6.50 -10.09
CA PRO A 59 -5.92 7.03 -11.06
C PRO A 59 -5.26 7.21 -12.43
N PHE A 60 -6.02 6.99 -13.50
CA PHE A 60 -5.63 7.34 -14.86
C PHE A 60 -6.05 8.78 -15.17
N ASN A 61 -5.13 9.74 -15.01
CA ASN A 61 -5.36 11.15 -15.32
C ASN A 61 -4.05 11.83 -15.76
N TRP A 62 -4.10 13.11 -16.12
CA TRP A 62 -2.96 13.85 -16.65
C TRP A 62 -1.68 13.81 -15.78
N ARG A 63 -1.80 13.64 -14.45
CA ARG A 63 -0.64 13.57 -13.52
C ARG A 63 0.09 12.24 -13.56
N THR A 64 -0.59 11.19 -14.02
CA THR A 64 -0.09 9.81 -14.01
C THR A 64 0.06 9.25 -15.42
N GLN A 65 -0.40 9.98 -16.45
CA GLN A 65 -0.29 9.58 -17.84
C GLN A 65 1.04 9.99 -18.47
N ASN A 66 1.45 9.22 -19.48
CA ASN A 66 2.54 9.58 -20.39
C ASN A 66 1.97 10.14 -21.73
N PRO A 67 2.83 10.64 -22.64
CA PRO A 67 2.41 11.15 -23.96
C PRO A 67 1.80 10.12 -24.92
N PHE A 68 1.68 8.84 -24.51
CA PHE A 68 1.15 7.73 -25.30
C PHE A 68 -0.20 7.23 -24.79
N ARG A 69 -0.87 8.00 -23.92
CA ARG A 69 -2.18 7.67 -23.35
C ARG A 69 -2.19 6.38 -22.52
N SER A 70 -1.09 6.06 -21.85
CA SER A 70 -1.01 5.02 -20.83
C SER A 70 -0.46 5.57 -19.52
N ILE A 71 -0.49 4.79 -18.44
CA ILE A 71 0.11 5.19 -17.16
C ILE A 71 1.63 5.25 -17.33
N TYR A 72 2.24 6.34 -16.87
CA TYR A 72 3.68 6.52 -16.87
C TYR A 72 4.35 5.46 -15.99
N PHE A 73 5.41 4.83 -16.51
CA PHE A 73 6.01 3.65 -15.90
C PHE A 73 6.44 3.91 -14.45
N ALA A 74 7.00 5.08 -14.13
CA ALA A 74 7.48 5.36 -12.77
C ALA A 74 6.31 5.52 -11.79
N ALA A 75 5.19 6.10 -12.23
CA ALA A 75 3.99 6.21 -11.41
C ALA A 75 3.37 4.82 -11.15
N LEU A 76 3.35 3.96 -12.18
CA LEU A 76 2.89 2.58 -12.05
C LEU A 76 3.83 1.74 -11.17
N ALA A 77 5.14 1.90 -11.33
CA ALA A 77 6.14 1.24 -10.51
C ALA A 77 6.02 1.66 -9.04
N GLY A 78 5.82 2.95 -8.76
CA GLY A 78 5.57 3.44 -7.41
C GLY A 78 4.30 2.86 -6.78
N ALA A 79 3.24 2.62 -7.57
CA ALA A 79 2.05 1.91 -7.09
C ALA A 79 2.35 0.45 -6.71
N GLY A 80 3.15 -0.25 -7.53
CA GLY A 80 3.59 -1.62 -7.27
C GLY A 80 4.51 -1.72 -6.04
N GLU A 81 5.45 -0.80 -5.89
CA GLU A 81 6.34 -0.69 -4.74
C GLU A 81 5.55 -0.40 -3.45
N LEU A 82 4.57 0.50 -3.51
CA LEU A 82 3.70 0.75 -2.36
C LEU A 82 2.94 -0.52 -1.97
N ALA A 83 2.41 -1.28 -2.92
CA ALA A 83 1.68 -2.52 -2.65
C ALA A 83 2.55 -3.57 -1.96
N THR A 84 3.75 -3.82 -2.47
CA THR A 84 4.68 -4.77 -1.85
C THR A 84 5.22 -4.26 -0.52
N GLY A 85 5.56 -2.97 -0.43
CA GLY A 85 6.12 -2.35 0.76
C GLY A 85 5.18 -2.36 1.96
N VAL A 86 3.89 -2.05 1.76
CA VAL A 86 2.91 -2.09 2.87
C VAL A 86 2.67 -3.52 3.36
N LEU A 87 2.65 -4.50 2.46
CA LEU A 87 2.50 -5.91 2.82
C LEU A 87 3.73 -6.42 3.57
N ALA A 88 4.93 -6.11 3.09
CA ALA A 88 6.18 -6.47 3.76
C ALA A 88 6.26 -5.83 5.16
N ASN A 89 5.91 -4.55 5.29
CA ASN A 89 5.94 -3.86 6.57
C ASN A 89 4.86 -4.39 7.54
N LEU A 90 3.70 -4.84 7.06
CA LEU A 90 2.69 -5.51 7.89
C LEU A 90 3.27 -6.74 8.60
N HIS A 91 3.99 -7.61 7.86
CA HIS A 91 4.62 -8.80 8.43
C HIS A 91 5.80 -8.49 9.34
N ARG A 92 6.51 -7.38 9.11
CA ARG A 92 7.57 -6.90 9.99
C ARG A 92 7.07 -6.55 11.40
N LEU A 93 5.82 -6.11 11.55
CA LEU A 93 5.28 -5.68 12.85
C LEU A 93 5.18 -6.79 13.90
N ASP A 94 5.23 -8.06 13.49
CA ASP A 94 5.22 -9.22 14.38
C ASP A 94 6.62 -9.82 14.59
N GLN A 95 7.67 -9.23 14.00
CA GLN A 95 9.04 -9.66 14.21
C GLN A 95 9.69 -8.87 15.37
N PRO A 96 10.50 -9.53 16.21
CA PRO A 96 11.20 -8.89 17.33
C PRO A 96 12.22 -7.84 16.88
#